data_AF-A0A2B4FFC8-F1
#
_entry.id   AF-A0A2B4FFC8-F1
#
_cell.length_a   1.000
_cell.length_b   1.000
_cell.length_c   1.000
_cell.angle_alpha   90.00
_cell.angle_beta   90.00
_cell.angle_gamma   90.00
#
_symmetry.space_group_name_H-M   'P 1'
#
loop_
_entity.id
_entity.type
_entity.pdbx_description
1 polymer ?
#
loop_
_entity_poly.entity_id
_entity_poly.type
_entity_poly.pdbx_seq_one_letter_code
_entity_poly.pdbx_strand_id
1 'polypeptide(L)'
;MLNEEDPNETLAYKKQRIRRLFVMDEIIIAKDIDTDKTLGIESMNVTPGSFLSKYLYGSEKLTGLLSKKALEYNSKQQRYHKRLTRYLSWRWRIQQSYQHLTHLYSIGGPKGLLQVMEISMNRKPSLIRQVFEKMLDDLMRDQVIQEWKYSPEIDEEKCKGKNWFENYWLKLKVIISPTNELVKLQQELITKKSKLQSPLIIEIEEKPPVIEEKPISIPNQEIPNSIEFYIEKMNTYKEKNNKSIRELAKEIDISYSTLSRMLSGKRKRLNDDTKNKLDKWIERQEVMNLL
;
A
#
# COMPACT_ATOMS: atom_id res chain seq x y z
N MET A 1 -69.22 12.25 -18.79
CA MET A 1 -68.04 12.00 -19.65
C MET A 1 -66.82 12.37 -18.83
N LEU A 2 -66.32 11.38 -18.09
CA LEU A 2 -65.04 11.43 -17.38
C LEU A 2 -63.94 11.46 -18.43
N ASN A 3 -63.07 12.47 -18.38
CA ASN A 3 -61.69 12.30 -18.82
C ASN A 3 -60.85 12.43 -17.56
N GLU A 4 -60.51 11.28 -16.99
CA GLU A 4 -59.43 11.14 -16.04
C GLU A 4 -58.15 11.60 -16.75
N GLU A 5 -57.59 12.72 -16.29
CA GLU A 5 -56.23 13.10 -16.66
C GLU A 5 -55.28 12.03 -16.07
N ASP A 6 -54.63 11.27 -16.96
CA ASP A 6 -53.62 10.27 -16.63
C ASP A 6 -52.61 10.82 -15.60
N PRO A 7 -52.51 10.26 -14.38
CA PRO A 7 -51.57 10.73 -13.35
C PRO A 7 -50.18 10.10 -13.55
N ASN A 8 -49.76 9.86 -14.80
CA ASN A 8 -48.57 9.07 -15.09
C ASN A 8 -47.70 9.61 -16.23
N GLU A 9 -47.65 10.93 -16.43
CA GLU A 9 -46.43 11.54 -16.95
C GLU A 9 -45.39 11.63 -15.83
N THR A 10 -44.92 10.47 -15.36
CA THR A 10 -43.68 10.39 -14.60
C THR A 10 -42.56 10.86 -15.50
N LEU A 11 -42.22 12.14 -15.42
CA LEU A 11 -41.01 12.71 -16.00
C LEU A 11 -39.83 11.78 -15.66
N ALA A 12 -39.30 11.08 -16.66
CA ALA A 12 -38.17 10.18 -16.51
C ALA A 12 -36.87 11.00 -16.40
N TYR A 13 -36.72 11.76 -15.31
CA TYR A 13 -35.51 12.54 -15.07
C TYR A 13 -34.43 11.69 -14.38
N LYS A 14 -33.19 11.87 -14.81
CA LYS A 14 -32.03 11.28 -14.14
C LYS A 14 -31.73 12.06 -12.86
N LYS A 15 -31.85 11.41 -11.70
CA LYS A 15 -31.44 11.98 -10.41
C LYS A 15 -29.92 11.89 -10.25
N GLN A 16 -29.24 13.03 -10.16
CA GLN A 16 -27.82 13.08 -9.78
C GLN A 16 -27.67 13.66 -8.36
N ARG A 17 -27.07 12.88 -7.45
CA ARG A 17 -26.78 13.34 -6.09
C ARG A 17 -25.35 13.85 -6.02
N ILE A 18 -25.17 15.16 -5.86
CA ILE A 18 -23.87 15.78 -5.66
C ILE A 18 -23.62 15.92 -4.15
N ARG A 19 -22.48 15.45 -3.66
CA ARG A 19 -22.02 15.66 -2.28
C ARG A 19 -20.77 16.52 -2.29
N ARG A 20 -20.73 17.55 -1.45
CA ARG A 20 -19.57 18.43 -1.33
C ARG A 20 -18.43 17.71 -0.60
N LEU A 21 -17.22 17.84 -1.14
CA LEU A 21 -15.99 17.34 -0.51
C LEU A 21 -15.53 18.25 0.62
N PHE A 22 -15.69 19.56 0.44
CA PHE A 22 -15.32 20.60 1.40
C PHE A 22 -16.48 21.58 1.56
N VAL A 23 -16.58 22.16 2.75
CA VAL A 23 -17.49 23.25 3.09
C VAL A 23 -16.63 24.43 3.56
N MET A 24 -16.96 25.62 3.08
CA MET A 24 -16.35 26.87 3.54
C MET A 24 -17.27 27.41 4.62
N ASP A 25 -16.78 27.52 5.85
CA ASP A 25 -17.60 27.90 7.00
C ASP A 25 -17.55 29.41 7.25
N GLU A 26 -16.34 29.96 7.30
CA GLU A 26 -16.11 31.40 7.53
C GLU A 26 -15.14 31.92 6.48
N ILE A 27 -15.50 33.04 5.84
CA ILE A 27 -14.66 33.70 4.84
C ILE A 27 -14.49 35.15 5.28
N ILE A 28 -13.26 35.52 5.60
CA ILE A 28 -12.89 36.89 5.93
C ILE A 28 -12.38 37.55 4.64
N ILE A 29 -13.03 38.63 4.23
CA ILE A 29 -12.72 39.35 3.00
C ILE A 29 -11.98 40.62 3.36
N ALA A 30 -10.78 40.80 2.81
CA ALA A 30 -10.03 42.04 2.91
C ALA A 30 -10.66 43.08 1.98
N LYS A 31 -10.94 44.26 2.54
CA LYS A 31 -11.38 45.44 1.81
C LYS A 31 -10.41 46.59 2.05
N ASP A 32 -10.27 47.43 1.03
CA ASP A 32 -9.53 48.69 1.15
C ASP A 32 -10.28 49.64 2.10
N ILE A 33 -9.56 50.23 3.04
CA ILE A 33 -10.13 51.04 4.13
C ILE A 33 -10.78 52.31 3.56
N ASP A 34 -10.16 52.90 2.54
CA ASP A 34 -10.57 54.20 2.02
C ASP A 34 -11.61 54.07 0.90
N THR A 35 -11.59 52.98 0.13
CA THR A 35 -12.44 52.82 -1.06
C THR A 35 -13.54 51.76 -0.91
N ASP A 36 -13.58 51.02 0.20
CA ASP A 36 -14.42 49.84 0.46
C ASP A 36 -14.39 48.78 -0.66
N LYS A 37 -13.37 48.85 -1.54
CA LYS A 37 -13.20 47.90 -2.64
C LYS A 37 -12.66 46.59 -2.09
N THR A 38 -13.27 45.49 -2.50
CA THR A 38 -12.81 44.14 -2.17
C THR A 38 -11.42 43.89 -2.77
N LEU A 39 -10.43 43.71 -1.90
CA LEU A 39 -9.05 43.36 -2.29
C LEU A 39 -8.90 41.85 -2.51
N GLY A 40 -9.61 41.05 -1.71
CA GLY A 40 -9.60 39.59 -1.84
C GLY A 40 -10.03 38.86 -0.57
N ILE A 41 -9.81 37.55 -0.53
CA ILE A 41 -10.05 36.73 0.66
C ILE A 41 -8.80 36.80 1.53
N GLU A 42 -8.96 37.29 2.76
CA GLU A 42 -7.88 37.33 3.76
C GLU A 42 -7.64 35.95 4.35
N SER A 43 -8.71 35.30 4.81
CA SER A 43 -8.65 33.97 5.38
C SER A 43 -9.97 33.24 5.18
N MET A 44 -9.91 31.91 5.19
CA MET A 44 -11.10 31.08 5.07
C MET A 44 -10.94 29.81 5.87
N ASN A 45 -11.97 29.48 6.65
CA ASN A 45 -12.08 28.21 7.34
C ASN A 45 -12.72 27.17 6.41
N VAL A 46 -11.98 26.10 6.11
CA VAL A 46 -12.43 25.01 5.24
C VAL A 46 -12.53 23.73 6.05
N THR A 47 -13.73 23.16 6.12
CA THR A 47 -14.00 21.90 6.80
C THR A 47 -14.34 20.79 5.79
N PRO A 48 -14.03 19.52 6.11
CA PRO A 48 -14.38 18.40 5.24
C PRO A 48 -15.91 18.20 5.24
N GLY A 49 -16.50 18.15 4.04
CA GLY A 49 -17.93 17.91 3.87
C GLY A 49 -18.36 16.51 4.30
N SER A 50 -19.67 16.24 4.31
CA SER A 50 -20.26 14.99 4.85
C SER A 50 -19.75 13.70 4.20
N PHE A 51 -19.24 13.77 2.96
CA PHE A 51 -18.60 12.62 2.32
C PHE A 51 -17.15 12.43 2.79
N LEU A 52 -16.35 13.50 2.77
CA LEU A 52 -14.93 13.44 3.12
C LEU A 52 -14.72 13.20 4.61
N SER A 53 -15.55 13.78 5.47
CA SER A 53 -15.53 13.54 6.93
C SER A 53 -15.74 12.07 7.28
N LYS A 54 -16.63 11.36 6.57
CA LYS A 54 -16.77 9.90 6.74
C LYS A 54 -15.51 9.15 6.35
N TYR A 55 -14.76 9.62 5.36
CA TYR A 55 -13.49 9.01 5.00
C TYR A 55 -12.38 9.33 6.00
N LEU A 56 -12.26 10.59 6.42
CA LEU A 56 -11.18 11.06 7.30
C LEU A 56 -11.38 10.65 8.76
N TYR A 57 -12.61 10.69 9.26
CA TYR A 57 -12.96 10.48 10.67
C TYR A 57 -13.83 9.25 10.90
N GLY A 58 -14.71 8.92 9.95
CA GLY A 58 -15.70 7.85 10.10
C GLY A 58 -15.31 6.51 9.49
N SER A 59 -14.07 6.35 8.99
CA SER A 59 -13.68 5.12 8.33
C SER A 59 -12.93 4.21 9.29
N GLU A 60 -13.28 2.92 9.30
CA GLU A 60 -12.43 1.82 9.78
C GLU A 60 -11.11 1.70 8.97
N LYS A 61 -10.79 2.70 8.13
CA LYS A 61 -9.68 2.71 7.21
C LYS A 61 -8.65 3.72 7.68
N LEU A 62 -7.62 3.16 8.27
CA LEU A 62 -6.33 3.74 8.58
C LEU A 62 -5.78 4.84 7.65
N THR A 63 -6.02 4.69 6.34
CA THR A 63 -5.57 5.65 5.33
C THR A 63 -6.20 7.03 5.53
N GLY A 64 -7.40 7.09 6.12
CA GLY A 64 -8.04 8.34 6.55
C GLY A 64 -7.25 9.04 7.64
N LEU A 65 -6.81 8.30 8.68
CA LEU A 65 -6.03 8.84 9.80
C LEU A 65 -4.68 9.41 9.33
N LEU A 66 -3.92 8.67 8.53
CA LEU A 66 -2.66 9.17 7.98
C LEU A 66 -2.86 10.34 7.01
N SER A 67 -3.97 10.34 6.27
CA SER A 67 -4.33 11.47 5.41
C SER A 67 -4.65 12.71 6.24
N LYS A 68 -5.31 12.55 7.40
CA LYS A 68 -5.55 13.63 8.36
C LYS A 68 -4.23 14.21 8.88
N LYS A 69 -3.33 13.35 9.38
CA LYS A 69 -1.99 13.74 9.84
C LYS A 69 -1.19 14.46 8.74
N ALA A 70 -1.26 13.97 7.50
CA ALA A 70 -0.62 14.64 6.37
C ALA A 70 -1.16 16.05 6.10
N LEU A 71 -2.47 16.28 6.34
CA LEU A 71 -3.09 17.59 6.16
C LEU A 71 -2.72 18.57 7.26
N GLU A 72 -2.53 18.09 8.49
CA GLU A 72 -2.11 18.89 9.67
C GLU A 72 -0.73 19.55 9.48
N TYR A 73 0.19 18.91 8.74
CA TYR A 73 1.50 19.50 8.46
C TYR A 73 1.40 20.77 7.60
N ASN A 74 2.14 21.80 8.01
CA ASN A 74 2.30 23.04 7.27
C ASN A 74 3.01 22.78 5.93
N SER A 75 2.41 23.20 4.81
CA SER A 75 2.93 22.94 3.47
C SER A 75 4.28 23.60 3.17
N LYS A 76 4.61 24.71 3.85
CA LYS A 76 5.87 25.46 3.66
C LYS A 76 6.95 24.98 4.62
N GLN A 77 6.65 24.95 5.91
CA GLN A 77 7.64 24.64 6.95
C GLN A 77 7.92 23.13 7.07
N GLN A 78 6.87 22.30 6.99
CA GLN A 78 6.92 20.85 7.18
C GLN A 78 6.66 20.11 5.86
N ARG A 79 7.21 20.66 4.76
CA ARG A 79 7.05 20.08 3.41
C ARG A 79 7.49 18.61 3.35
N TYR A 80 8.58 18.26 4.04
CA TYR A 80 9.17 16.93 4.01
C TYR A 80 8.28 15.92 4.74
N HIS A 81 7.84 16.27 5.96
CA HIS A 81 6.90 15.49 6.77
C HIS A 81 5.60 15.22 5.99
N LYS A 82 5.02 16.27 5.38
CA LYS A 82 3.79 16.16 4.58
C LYS A 82 3.94 15.19 3.42
N ARG A 83 5.04 15.31 2.67
CA ARG A 83 5.33 14.46 1.49
C ARG A 83 5.55 13.01 1.89
N LEU A 84 6.38 12.78 2.90
CA LEU A 84 6.68 11.42 3.33
C LEU A 84 5.45 10.74 3.95
N THR A 85 4.69 11.44 4.79
CA THR A 85 3.43 10.93 5.37
C THR A 85 2.45 10.52 4.27
N ARG A 86 2.30 11.36 3.23
CA ARG A 86 1.43 11.04 2.08
C ARG A 86 1.93 9.82 1.31
N TYR A 87 3.24 9.71 1.10
CA TYR A 87 3.84 8.56 0.43
C TYR A 87 3.63 7.26 1.22
N LEU A 88 3.90 7.27 2.52
CA LEU A 88 3.72 6.12 3.41
C LEU A 88 2.25 5.71 3.47
N SER A 89 1.32 6.67 3.59
CA SER A 89 -0.13 6.41 3.56
C SER A 89 -0.54 5.65 2.29
N TRP A 90 -0.05 6.09 1.12
CA TRP A 90 -0.34 5.40 -0.13
C TRP A 90 0.34 4.02 -0.21
N ARG A 91 1.60 3.92 0.24
CA ARG A 91 2.37 2.67 0.19
C ARG A 91 1.73 1.59 1.08
N TRP A 92 1.39 1.93 2.32
CA TRP A 92 0.74 1.01 3.23
C TRP A 92 -0.66 0.64 2.77
N ARG A 93 -1.40 1.55 2.13
CA ARG A 93 -2.68 1.21 1.49
C ARG A 93 -2.52 0.12 0.43
N ILE A 94 -1.47 0.19 -0.37
CA ILE A 94 -1.17 -0.87 -1.35
C ILE A 94 -0.81 -2.16 -0.62
N GLN A 95 0.05 -2.09 0.40
CA GLN A 95 0.53 -3.26 1.15
C GLN A 95 -0.54 -3.97 1.98
N GLN A 96 -1.58 -3.28 2.44
CA GLN A 96 -2.75 -3.92 3.05
C GLN A 96 -3.38 -4.98 2.13
N SER A 97 -3.19 -4.87 0.82
CA SER A 97 -3.63 -5.87 -0.15
C SER A 97 -2.66 -7.05 -0.31
N TYR A 98 -1.40 -6.92 0.11
CA TYR A 98 -0.29 -7.86 -0.17
C TYR A 98 0.37 -8.45 1.09
N GLN A 99 -0.28 -8.39 2.25
CA GLN A 99 0.07 -9.08 3.52
C GLN A 99 1.41 -8.73 4.21
N HIS A 100 2.38 -8.08 3.55
CA HIS A 100 3.65 -7.67 4.16
C HIS A 100 3.64 -6.19 4.58
N LEU A 101 3.56 -5.92 5.90
CA LEU A 101 3.61 -4.57 6.49
C LEU A 101 5.03 -4.00 6.55
N THR A 102 6.03 -4.84 6.75
CA THR A 102 7.43 -4.46 6.87
C THR A 102 8.08 -4.41 5.49
N HIS A 103 8.51 -3.22 5.07
CA HIS A 103 9.13 -3.02 3.77
C HIS A 103 10.43 -2.24 3.89
N LEU A 104 11.41 -2.67 3.11
CA LEU A 104 12.71 -2.02 3.00
C LEU A 104 12.62 -0.92 1.94
N TYR A 105 12.72 0.33 2.38
CA TYR A 105 12.74 1.50 1.53
C TYR A 105 14.16 1.88 1.15
N SER A 106 14.43 2.11 -0.13
CA SER A 106 15.70 2.68 -0.56
C SER A 106 15.81 4.15 -0.13
N ILE A 107 16.96 4.56 0.40
CA ILE A 107 17.20 5.97 0.76
C ILE A 107 17.44 6.79 -0.52
N GLY A 108 18.40 6.35 -1.34
CA GLY A 108 18.77 6.97 -2.60
C GLY A 108 18.05 6.43 -3.83
N GLY A 109 18.36 7.02 -4.98
CA GLY A 109 17.85 6.62 -6.30
C GLY A 109 16.53 7.30 -6.70
N PRO A 110 16.03 7.02 -7.92
CA PRO A 110 14.87 7.71 -8.49
C PRO A 110 13.55 7.41 -7.77
N LYS A 111 13.49 6.30 -7.03
CA LYS A 111 12.34 5.90 -6.20
C LYS A 111 12.66 5.93 -4.69
N GLY A 112 13.78 6.55 -4.31
CA GLY A 112 14.24 6.61 -2.93
C GLY A 112 13.47 7.63 -2.09
N LEU A 113 13.56 7.49 -0.77
CA LEU A 113 12.90 8.38 0.18
C LEU A 113 13.35 9.84 0.05
N LEU A 114 14.64 10.08 -0.29
CA LEU A 114 15.13 11.44 -0.52
C LEU A 114 14.43 12.13 -1.71
N GLN A 115 14.17 11.37 -2.77
CA GLN A 115 13.46 11.87 -3.94
C GLN A 115 12.00 12.15 -3.62
N VAL A 116 11.33 11.27 -2.86
CA VAL A 116 9.95 11.46 -2.40
C VAL A 116 9.80 12.77 -1.60
N MET A 117 10.79 13.07 -0.76
CA MET A 117 10.81 14.31 0.02
C MET A 117 11.28 15.52 -0.79
N GLU A 118 11.84 15.32 -1.99
CA GLU A 118 12.53 16.35 -2.77
C GLU A 118 13.58 17.09 -1.95
N ILE A 119 14.44 16.33 -1.26
CA ILE A 119 15.63 16.89 -0.62
C ILE A 119 16.71 17.02 -1.69
N SER A 120 17.22 18.23 -1.91
CA SER A 120 18.31 18.45 -2.85
C SER A 120 19.62 17.88 -2.32
N MET A 121 20.32 17.12 -3.17
CA MET A 121 21.62 16.50 -2.84
C MET A 121 22.79 17.50 -2.89
N ASN A 122 22.54 18.77 -3.23
CA ASN A 122 23.55 19.82 -3.35
C ASN A 122 24.10 20.31 -2.00
N ARG A 123 23.59 19.78 -0.88
CA ARG A 123 23.99 20.17 0.48
C ARG A 123 25.06 19.23 1.02
N LYS A 124 25.69 19.63 2.13
CA LYS A 124 26.64 18.78 2.85
C LYS A 124 25.99 17.42 3.19
N PRO A 125 26.62 16.27 2.84
CA PRO A 125 26.09 14.94 3.12
C PRO A 125 25.63 14.70 4.55
N SER A 126 26.40 15.18 5.52
CA SER A 126 26.07 15.04 6.95
C SER A 126 24.77 15.76 7.31
N LEU A 127 24.51 16.92 6.70
CA LEU A 127 23.29 17.69 6.93
C LEU A 127 22.08 17.01 6.29
N ILE A 128 22.25 16.38 5.11
CA ILE A 128 21.19 15.60 4.47
C ILE A 128 20.80 14.41 5.36
N ARG A 129 21.80 13.69 5.88
CA ARG A 129 21.59 12.58 6.82
C ARG A 129 20.85 13.06 8.09
N GLN A 130 21.33 14.13 8.72
CA GLN A 130 20.67 14.69 9.92
C GLN A 130 19.24 15.12 9.67
N VAL A 131 18.96 15.80 8.53
CA VAL A 131 17.58 16.20 8.17
C VAL A 131 16.70 14.99 7.93
N PHE A 132 17.24 13.95 7.30
CA PHE A 132 16.53 12.70 7.05
C PHE A 132 16.17 11.99 8.36
N GLU A 133 17.16 11.75 9.23
CA GLU A 133 16.98 11.08 10.52
C GLU A 133 16.03 11.87 11.43
N LYS A 134 16.27 13.19 11.57
CA LYS A 134 15.39 14.07 12.36
C LYS A 134 13.94 14.04 11.88
N MET A 135 13.72 14.02 10.57
CA MET A 135 12.36 13.98 10.02
C MET A 135 11.68 12.64 10.32
N LEU A 136 12.39 11.51 10.29
CA LEU A 136 11.83 10.23 10.72
C LEU A 136 11.53 10.21 12.22
N ASP A 137 12.41 10.79 13.03
CA ASP A 137 12.19 10.94 14.48
C ASP A 137 11.00 11.85 14.80
N ASP A 138 10.83 12.95 14.05
CA ASP A 138 9.66 13.82 14.14
C ASP A 138 8.38 13.04 13.77
N LEU A 139 8.39 12.25 12.68
CA LEU A 139 7.24 11.42 12.32
C LEU A 139 6.91 10.35 13.37
N MET A 140 7.93 9.84 14.07
CA MET A 140 7.74 8.89 15.16
C MET A 140 7.10 9.58 16.37
N ARG A 141 7.55 10.79 16.71
CA ARG A 141 6.97 11.64 17.76
C ARG A 141 5.52 11.99 17.47
N ASP A 142 5.21 12.29 16.21
CA ASP A 142 3.86 12.65 15.75
C ASP A 142 2.94 11.42 15.60
N GLN A 143 3.44 10.23 15.96
CA GLN A 143 2.76 8.93 15.88
C GLN A 143 2.29 8.58 14.47
N VAL A 144 3.00 9.07 13.44
CA VAL A 144 2.77 8.69 12.04
C VAL A 144 3.42 7.33 11.75
N ILE A 145 4.60 7.10 12.31
CA ILE A 145 5.36 5.85 12.23
C ILE A 145 5.62 5.32 13.64
N GLN A 146 5.79 4.01 13.81
CA GLN A 146 6.10 3.42 15.11
C GLN A 146 7.58 3.46 15.42
N GLU A 147 8.37 2.99 14.46
CA GLU A 147 9.82 2.90 14.56
C GLU A 147 10.40 2.93 13.15
N TRP A 148 11.67 3.31 13.06
CA TRP A 148 12.45 3.21 11.84
C TRP A 148 13.85 2.70 12.16
N LYS A 149 14.42 1.87 11.27
CA LYS A 149 15.75 1.27 11.44
C LYS A 149 16.48 1.16 10.12
N TYR A 150 17.79 1.30 10.13
CA TYR A 150 18.62 0.96 8.96
C TYR A 150 18.68 -0.55 8.76
N SER A 151 18.72 -0.99 7.50
CA SER A 151 18.90 -2.39 7.13
C SER A 151 19.81 -2.48 5.90
N PRO A 152 21.04 -2.99 6.04
CA PRO A 152 21.73 -3.42 7.27
C PRO A 152 22.02 -2.26 8.23
N GLU A 153 22.39 -2.57 9.49
CA GLU A 153 22.80 -1.57 10.49
C GLU A 153 23.91 -0.66 9.96
N ILE A 154 23.89 0.60 10.42
CA ILE A 154 24.83 1.59 9.94
C ILE A 154 26.20 1.36 10.58
N ASP A 155 27.21 1.25 9.72
CA ASP A 155 28.61 1.13 10.09
C ASP A 155 29.20 2.54 10.11
N GLU A 156 29.39 3.08 11.32
CA GLU A 156 29.90 4.44 11.52
C GLU A 156 31.35 4.61 11.03
N GLU A 157 32.11 3.53 10.89
CA GLU A 157 33.48 3.60 10.37
C GLU A 157 33.47 3.91 8.87
N LYS A 158 32.54 3.30 8.12
CA LYS A 158 32.35 3.58 6.70
C LYS A 158 31.81 4.99 6.43
N CYS A 159 31.26 5.65 7.45
CA CYS A 159 30.83 7.05 7.38
C CYS A 159 31.98 8.06 7.57
N LYS A 160 33.23 7.61 7.75
CA LYS A 160 34.42 8.47 7.87
C LYS A 160 35.24 8.37 6.58
N GLY A 161 35.20 9.41 5.74
CA GLY A 161 36.01 9.47 4.51
C GLY A 161 35.45 10.36 3.40
N LYS A 162 36.07 10.32 2.20
CA LYS A 162 35.52 10.93 0.98
C LYS A 162 34.49 10.00 0.33
N ASN A 163 33.41 10.55 -0.23
CA ASN A 163 32.37 9.84 -0.99
C ASN A 163 31.56 8.73 -0.26
N TRP A 164 31.59 8.68 1.08
CA TRP A 164 30.77 7.72 1.85
C TRP A 164 29.27 7.86 1.56
N PHE A 165 28.82 9.07 1.27
CA PHE A 165 27.41 9.36 1.01
C PHE A 165 26.85 8.60 -0.20
N GLU A 166 27.52 8.70 -1.34
CA GLU A 166 27.10 8.06 -2.59
C GLU A 166 27.40 6.56 -2.60
N ASN A 167 28.56 6.17 -2.06
CA ASN A 167 29.02 4.80 -2.15
C ASN A 167 28.41 3.87 -1.11
N TYR A 168 28.03 4.41 0.05
CA TYR A 168 27.54 3.65 1.19
C TYR A 168 26.12 4.07 1.57
N TRP A 169 25.93 5.29 2.08
CA TRP A 169 24.66 5.68 2.73
C TRP A 169 23.46 5.69 1.77
N LEU A 170 23.62 6.20 0.54
CA LEU A 170 22.54 6.20 -0.45
C LEU A 170 22.08 4.80 -0.87
N LYS A 171 22.94 3.79 -0.73
CA LYS A 171 22.63 2.39 -1.06
C LYS A 171 21.98 1.63 0.10
N LEU A 172 22.02 2.19 1.31
CA LEU A 172 21.32 1.62 2.46
C LEU A 172 19.82 1.65 2.25
N LYS A 173 19.15 0.75 2.97
CA LYS A 173 17.70 0.71 3.06
C LYS A 173 17.27 1.03 4.48
N VAL A 174 16.05 1.54 4.60
CA VAL A 174 15.40 1.85 5.87
C VAL A 174 14.12 1.04 5.97
N ILE A 175 13.93 0.37 7.09
CA ILE A 175 12.67 -0.25 7.46
C ILE A 175 11.88 0.80 8.23
N ILE A 176 10.66 1.07 7.78
CA ILE A 176 9.74 1.97 8.47
C ILE A 176 8.53 1.14 8.88
N SER A 177 8.37 0.97 10.20
CA SER A 177 7.29 0.17 10.76
C SER A 177 6.03 1.04 10.94
N PRO A 178 4.87 0.52 10.50
CA PRO A 178 3.59 1.17 10.75
C PRO A 178 3.22 1.12 12.25
N THR A 179 2.37 2.04 12.72
CA THR A 179 1.83 2.00 14.10
C THR A 179 0.99 0.75 14.39
N ASN A 180 0.96 0.35 15.66
CA ASN A 180 0.13 -0.76 16.15
C ASN A 180 -1.34 -0.64 15.73
N GLU A 181 -1.87 0.59 15.65
CA GLU A 181 -3.22 0.86 15.13
C GLU A 181 -3.36 0.40 13.67
N LEU A 182 -2.34 0.62 12.85
CA LEU A 182 -2.29 0.15 11.47
C LEU A 182 -2.32 -1.38 11.38
N VAL A 183 -1.56 -2.04 12.25
CA VAL A 183 -1.47 -3.51 12.27
C VAL A 183 -2.81 -4.12 12.69
N LYS A 184 -3.45 -3.59 13.75
CA LYS A 184 -4.77 -4.03 14.23
C LYS A 184 -5.85 -3.86 13.15
N LEU A 185 -5.93 -2.67 12.54
CA LEU A 185 -6.91 -2.42 11.48
C LEU A 185 -6.68 -3.30 10.25
N GLN A 186 -5.42 -3.61 9.91
CA GLN A 186 -5.13 -4.58 8.86
C GLN A 186 -5.64 -5.99 9.24
N GLN A 187 -5.40 -6.44 10.48
CA GLN A 187 -5.89 -7.74 10.95
C GLN A 187 -7.42 -7.81 10.88
N GLU A 188 -8.12 -6.78 11.37
CA GLU A 188 -9.59 -6.71 11.29
C GLU A 188 -10.10 -6.77 9.85
N LEU A 189 -9.46 -6.06 8.91
CA LEU A 189 -9.83 -6.11 7.49
C LEU A 189 -9.58 -7.49 6.87
N ILE A 190 -8.51 -8.18 7.25
CA ILE A 190 -8.23 -9.56 6.81
C ILE A 190 -9.28 -10.51 7.39
N THR A 191 -9.61 -10.40 8.68
CA THR A 191 -10.65 -11.21 9.33
C THR A 191 -12.04 -10.96 8.75
N LYS A 192 -12.39 -9.71 8.39
CA LYS A 192 -13.66 -9.41 7.71
C LYS A 192 -13.69 -10.02 6.30
N LYS A 193 -12.57 -9.98 5.57
CA LYS A 193 -12.47 -10.61 4.25
C LYS A 193 -12.57 -12.14 4.32
N SER A 194 -11.94 -12.77 5.32
CA SER A 194 -12.04 -14.23 5.49
C SER A 194 -13.44 -14.67 5.91
N LYS A 195 -14.12 -13.91 6.77
CA LYS A 195 -15.53 -14.15 7.15
C LYS A 195 -16.52 -14.01 5.98
N LEU A 196 -16.19 -13.18 4.97
CA LEU A 196 -16.98 -13.05 3.75
C LEU A 196 -16.67 -14.15 2.71
N GLN A 197 -15.63 -14.95 2.92
CA GLN A 197 -15.14 -15.99 2.00
C GLN A 197 -15.32 -17.43 2.51
N SER A 198 -16.00 -17.66 3.62
CA SER A 198 -16.30 -19.04 4.06
C SER A 198 -17.54 -19.59 3.35
N PRO A 199 -17.44 -20.66 2.52
CA PRO A 199 -18.53 -21.60 2.40
C PRO A 199 -18.76 -22.25 3.77
N LEU A 200 -20.02 -22.51 4.10
CA LEU A 200 -20.44 -23.36 5.20
C LEU A 200 -19.54 -24.61 5.28
N ILE A 201 -18.93 -24.89 6.43
CA ILE A 201 -18.72 -26.23 7.02
C ILE A 201 -17.99 -26.12 8.37
N ILE A 202 -18.76 -26.50 9.40
CA ILE A 202 -18.43 -27.22 10.64
C ILE A 202 -17.72 -26.45 11.78
N GLU A 203 -18.55 -26.14 12.77
CA GLU A 203 -18.20 -25.91 14.18
C GLU A 203 -17.34 -27.05 14.73
N ILE A 204 -16.16 -26.72 15.26
CA ILE A 204 -15.52 -27.54 16.29
C ILE A 204 -15.21 -26.59 17.45
N GLU A 205 -15.87 -26.88 18.57
CA GLU A 205 -15.85 -26.16 19.84
C GLU A 205 -14.44 -25.97 20.41
N GLU A 206 -14.22 -24.80 21.00
CA GLU A 206 -13.10 -24.49 21.86
C GLU A 206 -13.20 -25.20 23.22
N LYS A 207 -12.10 -25.83 23.67
CA LYS A 207 -11.65 -25.68 25.06
C LYS A 207 -10.12 -25.88 25.18
N PRO A 208 -9.42 -25.12 26.05
CA PRO A 208 -7.96 -25.04 26.07
C PRO A 208 -7.33 -26.03 27.08
N PRO A 209 -6.04 -26.34 26.93
CA PRO A 209 -5.14 -26.29 28.10
C PRO A 209 -3.76 -25.69 27.77
N VAL A 210 -3.28 -24.74 28.58
CA VAL A 210 -2.26 -24.90 29.65
C VAL A 210 -0.85 -25.15 29.11
N ILE A 211 0.02 -24.20 29.47
CA ILE A 211 1.45 -24.08 29.17
C ILE A 211 2.24 -25.09 30.01
N GLU A 212 3.07 -25.92 29.38
CA GLU A 212 4.31 -26.45 29.98
C GLU A 212 5.43 -26.47 28.93
N GLU A 213 6.57 -25.91 29.32
CA GLU A 213 7.77 -25.72 28.51
C GLU A 213 8.62 -27.00 28.44
N LYS A 214 9.00 -27.42 27.21
CA LYS A 214 10.28 -28.09 26.88
C LYS A 214 10.49 -28.12 25.36
N PRO A 215 11.75 -28.12 24.88
CA PRO A 215 12.13 -27.55 23.60
C PRO A 215 11.80 -28.48 22.44
N ILE A 216 10.97 -28.01 21.51
CA ILE A 216 10.67 -28.73 20.27
C ILE A 216 11.55 -28.11 19.18
N SER A 217 12.58 -28.87 18.82
CA SER A 217 13.34 -28.75 17.58
C SER A 217 12.41 -28.52 16.40
N ILE A 218 12.55 -27.38 15.73
CA ILE A 218 11.88 -27.05 14.47
C ILE A 218 12.38 -28.04 13.41
N PRO A 219 11.54 -28.94 12.85
CA PRO A 219 11.88 -29.58 11.60
C PRO A 219 11.69 -28.51 10.52
N ASN A 220 12.76 -28.17 9.80
CA ASN A 220 12.70 -27.42 8.56
C ASN A 220 11.64 -28.07 7.65
N GLN A 221 10.48 -27.42 7.48
CA GLN A 221 9.61 -27.73 6.36
C GLN A 221 10.20 -27.08 5.11
N GLU A 222 11.04 -27.86 4.44
CA GLU A 222 11.47 -27.61 3.07
C GLU A 222 10.23 -27.57 2.17
N ILE A 223 9.94 -26.39 1.63
CA ILE A 223 8.92 -26.22 0.58
C ILE A 223 9.45 -26.92 -0.69
N PRO A 224 8.76 -27.91 -1.28
CA PRO A 224 9.24 -28.59 -2.48
C PRO A 224 9.10 -27.66 -3.69
N ASN A 225 10.15 -26.89 -3.97
CA ASN A 225 10.34 -26.12 -5.22
C ASN A 225 10.67 -27.06 -6.40
N SER A 226 9.88 -28.13 -6.62
CA SER A 226 10.09 -29.01 -7.77
C SER A 226 9.30 -28.50 -8.98
N ILE A 227 9.88 -28.62 -10.17
CA ILE A 227 9.27 -28.21 -11.45
C ILE A 227 7.92 -28.93 -11.66
N GLU A 228 7.76 -30.11 -11.05
CA GLU A 228 6.55 -30.95 -11.11
C GLU A 228 5.33 -30.21 -10.55
N PHE A 229 5.48 -29.43 -9.47
CA PHE A 229 4.38 -28.62 -8.92
C PHE A 229 3.79 -27.66 -9.95
N TYR A 230 4.65 -26.96 -10.69
CA TYR A 230 4.20 -26.04 -11.73
C TYR A 230 3.54 -26.80 -12.90
N ILE A 231 4.09 -27.95 -13.28
CA ILE A 231 3.55 -28.81 -14.36
C ILE A 231 2.13 -29.26 -14.02
N GLU A 232 1.90 -29.74 -12.80
CA GLU A 232 0.59 -30.19 -12.33
C GLU A 232 -0.46 -29.06 -12.36
N LYS A 233 -0.09 -27.88 -11.86
CA LYS A 233 -0.97 -26.68 -11.88
C LYS A 233 -1.30 -26.22 -13.30
N MET A 234 -0.35 -26.29 -14.24
CA MET A 234 -0.62 -25.92 -15.64
C MET A 234 -1.48 -26.95 -16.36
N ASN A 235 -1.27 -28.26 -16.12
CA ASN A 235 -2.08 -29.31 -16.75
C ASN A 235 -3.54 -29.26 -16.28
N THR A 236 -3.76 -29.16 -14.96
CA THR A 236 -5.11 -28.98 -14.38
C THR A 236 -5.81 -27.75 -14.93
N TYR A 237 -5.10 -26.63 -15.07
CA TYR A 237 -5.66 -25.42 -15.68
C TYR A 237 -6.00 -25.58 -17.17
N LYS A 238 -5.14 -26.27 -17.92
CA LYS A 238 -5.31 -26.52 -19.35
C LYS A 238 -6.52 -27.40 -19.62
N GLU A 239 -6.72 -28.44 -18.80
CA GLU A 239 -7.88 -29.33 -18.85
C GLU A 239 -9.17 -28.59 -18.48
N LYS A 240 -9.15 -27.80 -17.40
CA LYS A 240 -10.33 -27.04 -16.94
C LYS A 240 -10.82 -26.01 -17.97
N ASN A 241 -9.91 -25.40 -18.73
CA ASN A 241 -10.23 -24.29 -19.63
C ASN A 241 -10.10 -24.61 -21.13
N ASN A 242 -9.81 -25.87 -21.51
CA ASN A 242 -9.60 -26.29 -22.90
C ASN A 242 -8.64 -25.38 -23.70
N LYS A 243 -7.61 -24.83 -23.06
CA LYS A 243 -6.66 -23.88 -23.67
C LYS A 243 -5.53 -24.61 -24.40
N SER A 244 -5.06 -24.03 -25.51
CA SER A 244 -3.88 -24.52 -26.20
C SER A 244 -2.58 -24.12 -25.47
N ILE A 245 -1.50 -24.88 -25.66
CA ILE A 245 -0.17 -24.55 -25.08
C ILE A 245 0.32 -23.17 -25.57
N ARG A 246 -0.07 -22.75 -26.77
CA ARG A 246 0.28 -21.44 -27.34
C ARG A 246 -0.40 -20.29 -26.61
N GLU A 247 -1.66 -20.45 -26.23
CA GLU A 247 -2.42 -19.44 -25.48
C GLU A 247 -1.90 -19.36 -24.04
N LEU A 248 -1.64 -20.50 -23.42
CA LEU A 248 -1.05 -20.56 -22.07
C LEU A 248 0.33 -19.91 -22.03
N ALA A 249 1.16 -20.11 -23.06
CA ALA A 249 2.46 -19.43 -23.20
C ALA A 249 2.32 -17.89 -23.27
N LYS A 250 1.34 -17.40 -24.03
CA LYS A 250 1.04 -15.96 -24.11
C LYS A 250 0.55 -15.39 -22.78
N GLU A 251 -0.26 -16.15 -22.05
CA GLU A 251 -0.84 -15.72 -20.77
C GLU A 251 0.21 -15.61 -19.65
N ILE A 252 1.18 -16.53 -19.63
CA ILE A 252 2.28 -16.57 -18.66
C ILE A 252 3.45 -15.65 -19.08
N ASP A 253 3.43 -15.11 -20.30
CA ASP A 253 4.53 -14.33 -20.88
C ASP A 253 5.85 -15.12 -20.95
N ILE A 254 5.75 -16.40 -21.35
CA ILE A 254 6.90 -17.30 -21.56
C ILE A 254 6.90 -17.79 -23.01
N SER A 255 8.09 -17.99 -23.59
CA SER A 255 8.17 -18.52 -24.96
C SER A 255 7.57 -19.92 -25.07
N TYR A 256 6.84 -20.15 -26.16
CA TYR A 256 6.18 -21.44 -26.45
C TYR A 256 7.14 -22.63 -26.33
N SER A 257 8.37 -22.49 -26.83
CA SER A 257 9.40 -23.52 -26.78
C SER A 257 9.86 -23.82 -25.35
N THR A 258 9.85 -22.83 -24.46
CA THR A 258 10.21 -22.99 -23.05
C THR A 258 9.12 -23.72 -22.29
N LEU A 259 7.86 -23.30 -22.47
CA LEU A 259 6.70 -23.93 -21.86
C LEU A 259 6.51 -25.39 -22.33
N SER A 260 6.66 -25.63 -23.65
CA SER A 260 6.55 -26.97 -24.23
C SER A 260 7.64 -27.92 -23.72
N ARG A 261 8.89 -27.46 -23.61
CA ARG A 261 10.00 -28.26 -23.04
C ARG A 261 9.83 -28.54 -21.55
N MET A 262 9.18 -27.64 -20.81
CA MET A 262 8.86 -27.82 -19.40
C MET A 262 7.77 -28.88 -19.21
N LEU A 263 6.65 -28.78 -19.92
CA LEU A 263 5.55 -29.75 -19.85
C LEU A 263 5.93 -31.15 -20.33
N SER A 264 6.90 -31.26 -21.25
CA SER A 264 7.41 -32.54 -21.75
C SER A 264 8.52 -33.16 -20.88
N GLY A 265 8.83 -32.58 -19.72
CA GLY A 265 9.84 -33.12 -18.78
C GLY A 265 11.29 -33.00 -19.27
N LYS A 266 11.54 -32.31 -20.39
CA LYS A 266 12.88 -32.16 -20.99
C LYS A 266 13.72 -31.07 -20.30
N ARG A 267 13.18 -30.37 -19.29
CA ARG A 267 13.90 -29.41 -18.46
C ARG A 267 13.92 -29.87 -17.00
N LYS A 268 15.13 -30.00 -16.45
CA LYS A 268 15.38 -30.37 -15.05
C LYS A 268 15.56 -29.17 -14.09
N ARG A 269 15.77 -27.95 -14.61
CA ARG A 269 15.95 -26.73 -13.82
C ARG A 269 15.21 -25.53 -14.43
N LEU A 270 14.55 -24.75 -13.59
CA LEU A 270 13.90 -23.48 -13.94
C LEU A 270 14.89 -22.32 -13.78
N ASN A 271 14.80 -21.33 -14.67
CA ASN A 271 15.48 -20.05 -14.50
C ASN A 271 14.67 -19.17 -13.54
N ASP A 272 15.33 -18.31 -12.75
CA ASP A 272 14.67 -17.47 -11.75
C ASP A 272 13.63 -16.53 -12.39
N ASP A 273 13.91 -16.00 -13.59
CA ASP A 273 12.93 -15.18 -14.33
C ASP A 273 11.68 -15.99 -14.72
N THR A 274 11.86 -17.22 -15.21
CA THR A 274 10.72 -18.09 -15.55
C THR A 274 9.93 -18.52 -14.32
N LYS A 275 10.61 -18.73 -13.19
CA LYS A 275 9.97 -19.07 -11.92
C LYS A 275 9.08 -17.91 -11.43
N ASN A 276 9.63 -16.69 -11.42
CA ASN A 276 8.88 -15.50 -11.03
C ASN A 276 7.64 -15.25 -11.90
N LYS A 277 7.71 -15.56 -13.20
CA LYS A 277 6.55 -15.45 -14.11
C LYS A 277 5.48 -16.51 -13.81
N LEU A 278 5.89 -17.73 -13.48
CA LEU A 278 4.99 -18.82 -13.10
C LEU A 278 4.32 -18.54 -11.75
N ASP A 279 5.06 -18.07 -10.74
CA ASP A 279 4.52 -17.71 -9.43
C ASP A 279 3.44 -16.63 -9.55
N LYS A 280 3.74 -15.54 -10.28
CA LYS A 280 2.76 -14.48 -10.56
C LYS A 280 1.54 -14.97 -11.33
N TRP A 281 1.70 -15.96 -12.20
CA TRP A 281 0.58 -16.52 -12.94
C TRP A 281 -0.31 -17.38 -12.03
N ILE A 282 0.27 -18.20 -11.16
CA ILE A 282 -0.49 -18.98 -10.17
C ILE A 282 -1.29 -18.05 -9.25
N GLU A 283 -0.65 -17.00 -8.72
CA GLU A 283 -1.32 -15.98 -7.89
C GLU A 283 -2.51 -15.35 -8.63
N ARG A 284 -2.36 -15.03 -9.93
CA ARG A 284 -3.47 -14.51 -10.75
C ARG A 284 -4.60 -15.50 -10.92
N GLN A 285 -4.32 -16.79 -11.12
CA GLN A 285 -5.36 -17.80 -11.25
C GLN A 285 -6.09 -18.06 -9.93
N GLU A 286 -5.40 -17.96 -8.79
CA GLU A 286 -6.04 -18.06 -7.48
C GLU A 286 -7.02 -16.88 -7.25
N VAL A 287 -6.62 -15.67 -7.64
CA VAL A 287 -7.50 -14.48 -7.59
C VAL A 287 -8.70 -14.62 -8.54
N MET A 288 -8.51 -15.18 -9.73
CA MET A 288 -9.59 -15.33 -10.73
C MET A 288 -10.56 -16.47 -10.40
N ASN A 289 -10.14 -17.54 -9.71
CA ASN A 289 -11.07 -18.59 -9.26
C ASN A 289 -11.86 -18.19 -7.99
N LEU A 290 -11.49 -17.09 -7.32
CA LEU A 290 -12.22 -16.52 -6.17
C LEU A 290 -13.28 -15.48 -6.59
N LEU A 291 -13.35 -15.12 -7.87
CA LEU A 291 -14.36 -14.25 -8.50
C LEU A 291 -15.40 -15.10 -9.22
#